data_AF-A0A963V1B7-F1
#
_entry.id   AF-A0A963V1B7-F1
#
_cell.length_a   1.000
_cell.length_b   1.000
_cell.length_c   1.000
_cell.angle_alpha   90.00
_cell.angle_beta   90.00
_cell.angle_gamma   90.00
#
_symmetry.space_group_name_H-M   'P 1'
#
loop_
_entity.id
_entity.type
_entity.pdbx_description
1 polymer ?
#
loop_
_entity_poly.entity_id
_entity_poly.type
_entity_poly.pdbx_seq_one_letter_code
_entity_poly.pdbx_strand_id
1 'polypeptide(L)'
;MAVAGGEVTVAGPPGYCVDRAASRETTGGAFVLFGSCASLTGSAGAGPAGGPAILTASVLPGETDATALTTQFTATARFFRSPPGRAALSRSGRADDVVVADILSVGDVLYIRLKDTALAAGKPVEPDYWRAVLVVRGHMVSLSVLGPRGKPLTDGAKRRVLDAFVARMRATNT
;
A
#
# COMPACT_ATOMS: atom_id res chain seq x y z
N MET A 1 9.90 9.14 5.98
CA MET A 1 9.66 9.02 7.44
C MET A 1 10.38 7.78 7.89
N ALA A 2 11.34 7.90 8.80
CA ALA A 2 12.00 6.74 9.40
C ALA A 2 11.02 6.07 10.38
N VAL A 3 10.94 4.75 10.35
CA VAL A 3 10.11 3.89 11.20
C VAL A 3 10.91 2.62 11.56
N ALA A 4 10.34 1.76 12.41
CA ALA A 4 10.98 0.54 12.89
C ALA A 4 12.36 0.85 13.50
N GLY A 5 12.40 1.79 14.45
CA GLY A 5 13.67 2.21 15.09
C GLY A 5 14.66 2.90 14.14
N GLY A 6 14.25 3.25 12.92
CA GLY A 6 15.10 3.88 11.91
C GLY A 6 15.59 2.93 10.82
N GLU A 7 15.25 1.65 10.89
CA GLU A 7 15.69 0.63 9.94
C GLU A 7 15.01 0.77 8.57
N VAL A 8 13.77 1.30 8.55
CA VAL A 8 13.01 1.53 7.31
C VAL A 8 12.69 3.01 7.15
N THR A 9 13.07 3.57 6.01
CA THR A 9 12.65 4.90 5.57
C THR A 9 11.49 4.80 4.59
N VAL A 10 10.29 5.18 5.05
CA VAL A 10 9.10 5.22 4.21
C VAL A 10 9.08 6.49 3.34
N ALA A 11 9.04 6.32 2.02
CA ALA A 11 9.06 7.41 1.05
C ALA A 11 8.08 7.17 -0.11
N GLY A 12 7.25 8.17 -0.40
CA GLY A 12 6.26 8.15 -1.48
C GLY A 12 6.87 8.52 -2.84
N PRO A 13 6.27 8.09 -3.96
CA PRO A 13 6.73 8.43 -5.30
C PRO A 13 6.59 9.95 -5.57
N PRO A 14 7.23 10.46 -6.65
CA PRO A 14 7.15 11.88 -7.00
C PRO A 14 5.72 12.43 -7.01
N GLY A 15 5.52 13.59 -6.39
CA GLY A 15 4.21 14.24 -6.23
C GLY A 15 3.41 13.81 -5.00
N TYR A 16 3.86 12.79 -4.25
CA TYR A 16 3.20 12.34 -3.02
C TYR A 16 4.05 12.59 -1.78
N CYS A 17 3.45 13.23 -0.78
CA CYS A 17 4.11 13.61 0.46
C CYS A 17 3.47 12.89 1.64
N VAL A 18 4.28 12.58 2.66
CA VAL A 18 3.79 11.98 3.90
C VAL A 18 2.87 12.97 4.61
N ASP A 19 1.65 12.55 4.90
CA ASP A 19 0.78 13.20 5.85
C ASP A 19 1.16 12.74 7.25
N ARG A 20 2.03 13.52 7.92
CA ARG A 20 2.49 13.20 9.28
C ARG A 20 1.35 13.23 10.30
N ALA A 21 0.35 14.08 10.11
CA ALA A 21 -0.77 14.20 11.03
C ALA A 21 -1.66 12.96 11.02
N ALA A 22 -1.72 12.24 9.89
CA ALA A 22 -2.46 10.99 9.73
C ALA A 22 -1.60 9.72 9.81
N SER A 23 -0.28 9.86 9.98
CA SER A 23 0.65 8.72 10.11
C SER A 23 0.88 8.36 11.58
N ARG A 24 1.05 7.08 11.87
CA ARG A 24 1.20 6.55 13.24
C ARG A 24 2.26 5.46 13.25
N GLU A 25 3.05 5.41 14.31
CA GLU A 25 3.97 4.33 14.59
C GLU A 25 3.71 3.86 16.03
N THR A 26 3.62 2.55 16.21
CA THR A 26 3.39 1.90 17.48
C THR A 26 4.31 0.69 17.60
N THR A 27 4.32 0.03 18.75
CA THR A 27 5.02 -1.26 18.91
C THR A 27 4.50 -2.35 17.96
N GLY A 28 3.24 -2.23 17.50
CA GLY A 28 2.63 -3.12 16.51
C GLY A 28 2.97 -2.81 15.05
N GLY A 29 3.90 -1.87 14.80
CA GLY A 29 4.31 -1.45 13.46
C GLY A 29 3.95 -0.01 13.13
N ALA A 30 4.17 0.37 11.87
CA ALA A 30 3.93 1.72 11.36
C ALA A 30 2.87 1.75 10.26
N PHE A 31 2.06 2.81 10.25
CA PHE A 31 1.14 3.17 9.19
C PHE A 31 1.43 4.60 8.75
N VAL A 32 1.72 4.78 7.46
CA VAL A 32 2.07 6.07 6.87
C VAL A 32 1.07 6.39 5.77
N LEU A 33 0.41 7.54 5.89
CA LEU A 33 -0.51 8.06 4.88
C LEU A 33 0.22 9.05 3.98
N PHE A 34 -0.13 9.04 2.70
CA PHE A 34 0.34 10.03 1.74
C PHE A 34 -0.83 10.67 1.01
N GLY A 35 -0.71 11.97 0.81
CA GLY A 35 -1.55 12.75 -0.10
C GLY A 35 -0.70 13.36 -1.21
N SER A 36 -1.35 14.01 -2.17
CA SER A 36 -0.61 14.84 -3.13
C SER A 36 0.11 15.95 -2.36
N CYS A 37 1.39 16.20 -2.69
CA CYS A 37 2.16 17.25 -2.04
C CYS A 37 1.45 18.61 -2.16
N ALA A 38 0.95 18.94 -3.36
CA ALA A 38 0.19 20.14 -3.65
C ALA A 38 -1.02 20.32 -2.70
N SER A 39 -1.77 19.25 -2.43
CA SER A 39 -2.90 19.29 -1.49
C SER A 39 -2.46 19.47 -0.04
N LEU A 40 -1.35 18.85 0.37
CA LEU A 40 -0.85 18.92 1.75
C LEU A 40 -0.17 20.26 2.06
N THR A 41 0.47 20.88 1.07
CA THR A 41 1.18 22.17 1.23
C THR A 41 0.36 23.37 0.76
N GLY A 42 -0.85 23.15 0.23
CA GLY A 42 -1.70 24.21 -0.34
C GLY A 42 -1.09 24.88 -1.59
N SER A 43 -0.12 24.24 -2.24
CA SER A 43 0.62 24.83 -3.36
C SER A 43 -0.06 24.50 -4.69
N ALA A 44 -0.11 25.46 -5.62
CA ALA A 44 -0.67 25.28 -6.98
C ALA A 44 0.23 24.47 -7.93
N GLY A 45 1.13 23.64 -7.40
CA GLY A 45 2.08 22.86 -8.18
C GLY A 45 1.42 21.80 -9.04
N ALA A 46 2.16 21.30 -10.04
CA ALA A 46 1.72 20.18 -10.85
C ALA A 46 1.39 18.96 -9.97
N GLY A 47 0.22 18.38 -10.18
CA GLY A 47 -0.21 17.17 -9.48
C GLY A 47 0.65 15.96 -9.84
N PRO A 48 0.51 14.85 -9.09
CA PRO A 48 1.26 13.64 -9.37
C PRO A 48 0.95 13.07 -10.76
N ALA A 49 1.96 12.48 -11.39
CA ALA A 49 1.76 11.69 -12.60
C ALA A 49 0.83 10.51 -12.29
N GLY A 50 -0.29 10.41 -13.01
CA GLY A 50 -1.33 9.40 -12.75
C GLY A 50 -2.55 9.91 -11.98
N GLY A 51 -2.54 11.17 -11.51
CA GLY A 51 -3.70 11.82 -10.88
C GLY A 51 -3.68 11.78 -9.34
N PRO A 52 -4.66 12.45 -8.69
CA PRO A 52 -4.74 12.49 -7.24
C PRO A 52 -5.07 11.10 -6.71
N ALA A 53 -4.18 10.51 -5.92
CA ALA A 53 -4.36 9.22 -5.25
C ALA A 53 -4.12 9.39 -3.75
N ILE A 54 -4.65 8.44 -2.98
CA ILE A 54 -4.33 8.28 -1.56
C ILE A 54 -3.48 7.03 -1.44
N LEU A 55 -2.26 7.18 -0.91
CA LEU A 55 -1.33 6.06 -0.75
C LEU A 55 -1.15 5.77 0.73
N THR A 56 -0.97 4.49 1.05
CA THR A 56 -0.66 4.05 2.40
C THR A 56 0.52 3.09 2.38
N ALA A 57 1.41 3.20 3.36
CA ALA A 57 2.40 2.18 3.65
C ALA A 57 2.18 1.65 5.07
N SER A 58 2.08 0.34 5.19
CA SER A 58 2.13 -0.37 6.47
C SER A 58 3.45 -1.11 6.57
N VAL A 59 4.18 -0.94 7.66
CA VAL A 59 5.42 -1.66 7.96
C VAL A 59 5.17 -2.51 9.19
N LEU A 60 5.24 -3.83 9.04
CA LEU A 60 5.04 -4.76 10.14
C LEU A 60 6.31 -4.85 11.00
N PRO A 61 6.15 -5.06 12.31
CA PRO A 61 7.29 -5.27 13.21
C PRO A 61 7.94 -6.63 12.94
N GLY A 62 9.21 -6.74 13.34
CA GLY A 62 9.99 -7.96 13.22
C GLY A 62 10.61 -8.18 11.84
N GLU A 63 11.52 -9.14 11.80
CA GLU A 63 12.20 -9.56 10.58
C GLU A 63 11.39 -10.63 9.84
N THR A 64 11.40 -10.53 8.52
CA THR A 64 10.69 -11.37 7.56
C THR A 64 11.67 -11.74 6.46
N ASP A 65 11.78 -13.03 6.18
CA ASP A 65 12.55 -13.52 5.05
C ASP A 65 11.84 -13.17 3.73
N ALA A 66 12.52 -12.38 2.89
CA ALA A 66 12.03 -11.98 1.57
C ALA A 66 11.80 -13.17 0.63
N THR A 67 12.58 -14.26 0.80
CA THR A 67 12.50 -15.44 -0.08
C THR A 67 11.22 -16.24 0.16
N ALA A 68 10.62 -16.15 1.35
CA ALA A 68 9.36 -16.82 1.66
C ALA A 68 8.19 -16.29 0.83
N LEU A 69 8.18 -14.99 0.49
CA LEU A 69 7.14 -14.39 -0.34
C LEU A 69 7.15 -14.92 -1.78
N THR A 70 8.34 -15.21 -2.33
CA THR A 70 8.53 -15.54 -3.75
C THR A 70 8.54 -17.03 -4.04
N THR A 71 9.26 -17.81 -3.23
CA THR A 71 9.41 -19.26 -3.42
C THR A 71 8.09 -20.01 -3.30
N GLN A 72 7.10 -19.40 -2.63
CA GLN A 72 5.79 -20.00 -2.38
C GLN A 72 4.65 -19.20 -3.01
N PHE A 73 4.88 -18.45 -4.10
CA PHE A 73 3.87 -17.56 -4.70
C PHE A 73 2.49 -18.23 -4.85
N THR A 74 2.42 -19.46 -5.38
CA THR A 74 1.15 -20.19 -5.54
C THR A 74 0.44 -20.43 -4.20
N ALA A 75 1.17 -20.78 -3.15
CA ALA A 75 0.60 -20.97 -1.82
C ALA A 75 0.17 -19.62 -1.21
N THR A 76 0.98 -18.57 -1.34
CA THR A 76 0.66 -17.21 -0.89
C THR A 76 -0.58 -16.64 -1.59
N ALA A 77 -0.69 -16.83 -2.91
CA ALA A 77 -1.85 -16.41 -3.69
C ALA A 77 -3.12 -17.19 -3.26
N ARG A 78 -3.00 -18.50 -2.99
CA ARG A 78 -4.10 -19.30 -2.43
C ARG A 78 -4.49 -18.81 -1.04
N PHE A 79 -3.52 -18.49 -0.18
CA PHE A 79 -3.77 -17.96 1.16
C PHE A 79 -4.57 -16.66 1.10
N PHE A 80 -4.17 -15.68 0.30
CA PHE A 80 -4.90 -14.40 0.19
C PHE A 80 -6.31 -14.55 -0.39
N ARG A 81 -6.61 -15.65 -1.09
CA ARG A 81 -7.98 -15.98 -1.52
C ARG A 81 -8.80 -16.70 -0.45
N SER A 82 -8.18 -17.28 0.58
CA SER A 82 -8.87 -17.93 1.71
C SER A 82 -9.50 -16.91 2.69
N PRO A 83 -10.45 -17.31 3.55
CA PRO A 83 -11.04 -16.38 4.53
C PRO A 83 -10.00 -15.74 5.46
N PRO A 84 -9.04 -16.47 6.08
CA PRO A 84 -8.00 -15.84 6.89
C PRO A 84 -7.14 -14.83 6.11
N GLY A 85 -6.78 -15.14 4.86
CA GLY A 85 -5.98 -14.21 4.05
C GLY A 85 -6.78 -12.97 3.61
N ARG A 86 -8.06 -13.11 3.30
CA ARG A 86 -8.94 -11.97 3.02
C ARG A 86 -9.16 -11.11 4.27
N ALA A 87 -9.29 -11.73 5.44
CA ALA A 87 -9.34 -11.02 6.72
C ALA A 87 -8.04 -10.22 6.96
N ALA A 88 -6.87 -10.79 6.65
CA ALA A 88 -5.59 -10.08 6.74
C ALA A 88 -5.46 -8.91 5.74
N LEU A 89 -6.13 -8.99 4.58
CA LEU A 89 -6.18 -7.88 3.62
C LEU A 89 -7.15 -6.78 4.03
N SER A 90 -8.21 -7.14 4.75
CA SER A 90 -9.32 -6.29 5.15
C SER A 90 -8.92 -5.23 6.16
N ARG A 91 -9.39 -3.99 5.96
CA ARG A 91 -9.22 -2.93 6.97
C ARG A 91 -10.09 -3.12 8.21
N SER A 92 -11.18 -3.87 8.09
CA SER A 92 -12.04 -4.22 9.23
C SER A 92 -11.61 -5.53 9.90
N GLY A 93 -10.65 -6.25 9.33
CA GLY A 93 -10.28 -7.61 9.73
C GLY A 93 -11.31 -8.67 9.32
N ARG A 94 -12.37 -8.32 8.59
CA ARG A 94 -13.41 -9.27 8.17
C ARG A 94 -13.18 -9.72 6.74
N ALA A 95 -13.16 -11.04 6.53
CA ALA A 95 -12.95 -11.66 5.23
C ALA A 95 -14.06 -11.35 4.21
N ASP A 96 -15.29 -11.17 4.69
CA ASP A 96 -16.48 -10.96 3.85
C ASP A 96 -16.56 -9.54 3.27
N ASP A 97 -15.79 -8.61 3.85
CA ASP A 97 -15.67 -7.25 3.31
C ASP A 97 -14.74 -7.19 2.10
N VAL A 98 -13.95 -8.24 1.85
CA VAL A 98 -12.89 -8.26 0.83
C VAL A 98 -13.20 -9.22 -0.30
N VAL A 99 -13.07 -8.73 -1.54
CA VAL A 99 -13.04 -9.54 -2.76
C VAL A 99 -11.69 -9.34 -3.44
N VAL A 100 -10.96 -10.43 -3.65
CA VAL A 100 -9.68 -10.41 -4.38
C VAL A 100 -9.94 -10.66 -5.85
N ALA A 101 -9.71 -9.64 -6.68
CA ALA A 101 -9.89 -9.70 -8.12
C ALA A 101 -8.69 -10.37 -8.80
N ASP A 102 -7.47 -9.95 -8.45
CA ASP A 102 -6.25 -10.43 -9.08
C ASP A 102 -5.09 -10.55 -8.09
N ILE A 103 -4.20 -11.50 -8.34
CA ILE A 103 -2.94 -11.69 -7.61
C ILE A 103 -1.86 -12.07 -8.63
N LEU A 104 -0.79 -11.30 -8.67
CA LEU A 104 0.36 -11.55 -9.54
C LEU A 104 1.67 -11.24 -8.82
N SER A 105 2.76 -11.86 -9.25
CA SER A 105 4.11 -11.54 -8.77
C SER A 105 4.95 -10.94 -9.89
N VAL A 106 5.73 -9.93 -9.55
CA VAL A 106 6.79 -9.39 -10.41
C VAL A 106 8.06 -9.32 -9.59
N GLY A 107 9.03 -10.19 -9.91
CA GLY A 107 10.21 -10.40 -9.08
C GLY A 107 9.82 -10.85 -7.67
N ASP A 108 10.16 -10.04 -6.68
CA ASP A 108 9.93 -10.24 -5.25
C ASP A 108 8.80 -9.40 -4.66
N VAL A 109 7.93 -8.86 -5.52
CA VAL A 109 6.77 -8.08 -5.11
C VAL A 109 5.49 -8.81 -5.49
N LEU A 110 4.63 -9.00 -4.49
CA LEU A 110 3.29 -9.52 -4.67
C LEU A 110 2.31 -8.37 -4.87
N TYR A 111 1.65 -8.34 -6.02
CA TYR A 111 0.60 -7.36 -6.32
C TYR A 111 -0.76 -8.01 -6.20
N ILE A 112 -1.68 -7.33 -5.52
CA ILE A 112 -3.04 -7.79 -5.27
C ILE A 112 -3.99 -6.66 -5.65
N ARG A 113 -4.92 -6.96 -6.56
CA ARG A 113 -6.07 -6.09 -6.82
C ARG A 113 -7.24 -6.60 -6.00
N LEU A 114 -7.81 -5.74 -5.18
CA LEU A 114 -8.92 -6.11 -4.31
C LEU A 114 -9.93 -4.99 -4.13
N LYS A 115 -11.13 -5.38 -3.74
CA LYS A 115 -12.19 -4.50 -3.28
C LYS A 115 -12.43 -4.73 -1.79
N ASP A 116 -12.42 -3.68 -0.98
CA ASP A 116 -12.70 -3.70 0.46
C ASP A 116 -13.92 -2.79 0.75
N THR A 117 -15.06 -3.39 1.09
CA THR A 117 -16.31 -2.66 1.33
C THR A 117 -16.29 -1.86 2.63
N ALA A 118 -15.39 -2.15 3.57
CA ALA A 118 -15.24 -1.37 4.79
C ALA A 118 -14.80 0.08 4.50
N LEU A 119 -14.18 0.33 3.34
CA LEU A 119 -13.87 1.67 2.85
C LEU A 119 -15.07 2.45 2.33
N ALA A 120 -16.11 1.76 1.88
CA ALA A 120 -17.29 2.42 1.32
C ALA A 120 -18.12 3.13 2.41
N ALA A 121 -18.00 2.71 3.67
CA ALA A 121 -18.67 3.27 4.83
C ALA A 121 -17.96 4.55 5.35
N GLY A 122 -18.11 5.65 4.61
CA GLY A 122 -17.77 6.99 5.10
C GLY A 122 -16.32 7.45 4.90
N LYS A 123 -15.48 6.69 4.18
CA LYS A 123 -14.14 7.16 3.77
C LYS A 123 -14.21 7.80 2.37
N PRO A 124 -13.45 8.88 2.11
CA PRO A 124 -13.46 9.58 0.81
C PRO A 124 -12.64 8.85 -0.29
N VAL A 125 -12.60 7.52 -0.26
CA VAL A 125 -11.81 6.68 -1.19
C VAL A 125 -12.68 5.64 -1.89
N GLU A 126 -12.20 5.17 -3.04
CA GLU A 126 -12.75 4.00 -3.72
C GLU A 126 -12.50 2.72 -2.91
N PRO A 127 -13.46 1.77 -2.90
CA PRO A 127 -13.25 0.47 -2.27
C PRO A 127 -12.36 -0.45 -3.11
N ASP A 128 -12.24 -0.23 -4.43
CA ASP A 128 -11.31 -0.94 -5.33
C ASP A 128 -9.94 -0.27 -5.32
N TYR A 129 -8.90 -1.05 -5.05
CA TYR A 129 -7.52 -0.56 -4.99
C TYR A 129 -6.50 -1.66 -5.29
N TRP A 130 -5.27 -1.21 -5.55
CA TRP A 130 -4.11 -2.09 -5.63
C TRP A 130 -3.31 -2.07 -4.33
N ARG A 131 -2.79 -3.24 -3.96
CA ARG A 131 -1.81 -3.43 -2.89
C ARG A 131 -0.57 -4.14 -3.42
N ALA A 132 0.60 -3.70 -2.99
CA ALA A 132 1.85 -4.43 -3.13
C ALA A 132 2.32 -4.90 -1.76
N VAL A 133 2.80 -6.14 -1.67
CA VAL A 133 3.48 -6.69 -0.50
C VAL A 133 4.89 -7.06 -0.91
N LEU A 134 5.86 -6.59 -0.14
CA LEU A 134 7.29 -6.78 -0.37
C LEU A 134 8.04 -6.76 0.96
N VAL A 135 9.28 -7.23 0.96
CA VAL A 135 10.18 -7.05 2.10
C VAL A 135 11.15 -5.90 1.81
N VAL A 136 11.35 -5.02 2.80
CA VAL A 136 12.30 -3.91 2.75
C VAL A 136 13.13 -3.95 4.03
N ARG A 137 14.45 -4.12 3.91
CA ARG A 137 15.37 -4.24 5.05
C ARG A 137 14.90 -5.25 6.10
N GLY A 138 14.39 -6.41 5.65
CA GLY A 138 13.87 -7.44 6.55
C GLY A 138 12.44 -7.19 7.06
N HIS A 139 11.81 -6.04 6.82
CA HIS A 139 10.42 -5.83 7.25
C HIS A 139 9.43 -6.12 6.14
N MET A 140 8.33 -6.81 6.48
CA MET A 140 7.19 -6.91 5.59
C MET A 140 6.50 -5.56 5.46
N VAL A 141 6.44 -5.06 4.23
CA VAL A 141 5.82 -3.79 3.86
C VAL A 141 4.61 -4.06 2.99
N SER A 142 3.50 -3.40 3.29
CA SER A 142 2.30 -3.36 2.45
C SER A 142 2.05 -1.95 1.97
N LEU A 143 2.14 -1.73 0.67
CA LEU A 143 1.86 -0.46 0.00
C LEU A 143 0.48 -0.53 -0.66
N SER A 144 -0.35 0.51 -0.58
CA SER A 144 -1.63 0.54 -1.28
C SER A 144 -1.86 1.87 -1.98
N VAL A 145 -2.56 1.81 -3.12
CA VAL A 145 -2.95 2.99 -3.93
C VAL A 145 -4.45 2.97 -4.14
N LEU A 146 -5.13 3.98 -3.60
CA LEU A 146 -6.56 4.17 -3.68
C LEU A 146 -6.90 5.43 -4.47
N GLY A 147 -7.94 5.38 -5.29
CA GLY A 147 -8.50 6.59 -5.90
C GLY A 147 -9.44 7.31 -4.91
N PRO A 148 -9.55 8.64 -4.98
CA PRO A 148 -10.58 9.39 -4.28
C PRO A 148 -11.97 9.08 -4.83
N ARG A 149 -12.99 8.98 -3.98
CA ARG A 149 -14.36 8.61 -4.39
C ARG A 149 -14.96 9.53 -5.47
N GLY A 150 -14.66 10.82 -5.44
CA GLY A 150 -15.17 11.80 -6.41
C GLY A 150 -14.32 11.95 -7.69
N LYS A 151 -13.12 11.34 -7.71
CA LYS A 151 -12.18 11.39 -8.85
C LYS A 151 -11.49 10.02 -8.96
N PRO A 152 -12.25 8.97 -9.32
CA PRO A 152 -11.74 7.61 -9.35
C PRO A 152 -10.57 7.47 -10.32
N LEU A 153 -9.65 6.56 -10.01
CA LEU A 153 -8.51 6.27 -10.87
C LEU A 153 -8.78 5.01 -11.69
N THR A 154 -8.26 4.97 -12.92
CA THR A 154 -8.30 3.74 -13.71
C THR A 154 -7.39 2.68 -13.08
N ASP A 155 -7.69 1.41 -13.34
CA ASP A 155 -6.90 0.28 -12.89
C ASP A 155 -5.40 0.43 -13.22
N GLY A 156 -5.11 0.74 -14.49
CA GLY A 156 -3.75 0.99 -14.95
C GLY A 156 -3.09 2.23 -14.32
N ALA A 157 -3.85 3.27 -13.98
CA ALA A 157 -3.30 4.42 -13.26
C ALA A 157 -2.91 4.06 -11.82
N LYS A 158 -3.79 3.36 -11.09
CA LYS A 158 -3.49 2.85 -9.73
C LYS A 158 -2.24 1.96 -9.75
N ARG A 159 -2.15 1.04 -10.71
CA ARG A 159 -1.00 0.15 -10.86
C ARG A 159 0.30 0.90 -11.13
N ARG A 160 0.32 1.85 -12.07
CA ARG A 160 1.51 2.67 -12.36
C ARG A 160 2.01 3.46 -11.15
N VAL A 161 1.11 4.06 -10.38
CA VAL A 161 1.47 4.77 -9.15
C VAL A 161 2.05 3.80 -8.11
N LEU A 162 1.49 2.58 -8.00
CA LEU A 162 1.98 1.57 -7.08
C LEU A 162 3.38 1.07 -7.46
N ASP A 163 3.64 0.86 -8.75
CA ASP A 163 4.96 0.47 -9.25
C ASP A 163 6.00 1.57 -8.95
N ALA A 164 5.66 2.84 -9.14
CA ALA A 164 6.52 3.96 -8.76
C ALA A 164 6.75 4.02 -7.24
N PHE A 165 5.74 3.71 -6.44
CA PHE A 165 5.86 3.68 -4.98
C PHE A 165 6.80 2.55 -4.51
N VAL A 166 6.65 1.36 -5.06
CA VAL A 166 7.54 0.21 -4.84
C VAL A 166 8.99 0.58 -5.19
N ALA A 167 9.21 1.15 -6.38
CA ALA A 167 10.54 1.56 -6.82
C ALA A 167 11.17 2.61 -5.87
N ARG A 168 10.37 3.59 -5.42
CA ARG A 168 10.84 4.62 -4.49
C ARG A 168 11.18 4.05 -3.11
N MET A 169 10.38 3.12 -2.60
CA MET A 169 10.66 2.45 -1.32
C MET A 169 11.98 1.69 -1.39
N ARG A 170 12.24 0.97 -2.48
CA ARG A 170 13.51 0.25 -2.68
C ARG A 170 14.71 1.17 -2.77
N ALA A 171 14.63 2.18 -3.63
CA ALA A 171 15.73 3.12 -3.85
C ALA A 171 16.13 3.88 -2.58
N THR A 172 15.19 4.08 -1.65
CA THR A 172 15.43 4.79 -0.39
C THR A 172 16.02 3.88 0.70
N ASN A 173 15.92 2.56 0.57
CA ASN A 173 16.27 1.58 1.60
C ASN A 173 17.29 0.56 1.10
N THR A 174 18.34 1.06 0.45
CA THR A 174 19.50 0.26 0.04
C THR A 174 20.44 -0.01 1.21
#